data_AF-A0A7J5XP42-F1
#
_entry.id   AF-A0A7J5XP42-F1
#
_cell.length_a   1.000
_cell.length_b   1.000
_cell.length_c   1.000
_cell.angle_alpha   90.00
_cell.angle_beta   90.00
_cell.angle_gamma   90.00
#
_symmetry.space_group_name_H-M   'P 1'
#
loop_
_entity.id
_entity.type
_entity.pdbx_description
1 polymer ?
#
loop_
_entity_poly.entity_id
_entity_poly.type
_entity_poly.pdbx_seq_one_letter_code
_entity_poly.pdbx_strand_id
1 'polypeptide(L)'
;VTKKQSYPEAVEEERLPLRVDFPQNIHNRPFLYREGTLVIPSLARKVGHSLHSLAMFLKSEGLKSNDKESAKDAEEFAQLYRESWKCNIASQALTQLEQSKWNSPQLLQFTKDVQNLHSHLSEKQLECLKDLKEVVSQSNWKDLAKVTLAQVILFNRRREGEVSRMPVSADVSEMHEDVNLALTTLEQKLCKHFVRITIVGKRGRKVPVLLTPLMRESLDTLIKKREEHYRLPEGTLQLAKISKVLLALEQGE
;
A
#
# COMPACT_ATOMS: atom_id res chain seq x y z
N VAL A 1 56.40 -6.08 36.45
CA VAL A 1 56.99 -4.94 35.71
C VAL A 1 56.33 -4.87 34.33
N THR A 2 55.05 -4.48 34.26
CA THR A 2 54.61 -3.13 33.84
C THR A 2 55.32 -2.61 32.58
N LYS A 3 54.67 -2.73 31.42
CA LYS A 3 54.81 -1.75 30.35
C LYS A 3 53.42 -1.32 29.88
N LYS A 4 53.18 -0.03 30.11
CA LYS A 4 51.98 0.75 29.81
C LYS A 4 51.65 0.70 28.32
N GLN A 5 50.37 0.54 28.01
CA GLN A 5 49.78 0.98 26.75
C GLN A 5 49.91 2.51 26.67
N SER A 6 50.66 3.00 25.69
CA SER A 6 50.62 4.39 25.25
C SER A 6 49.63 4.50 24.10
N TYR A 7 48.56 5.25 24.29
CA TYR A 7 47.67 5.68 23.22
C TYR A 7 48.37 6.78 22.40
N PRO A 8 48.38 6.71 21.05
CA PRO A 8 48.61 7.89 20.23
C PRO A 8 47.29 8.64 20.03
N GLU A 9 47.34 9.87 20.51
CA GLU A 9 46.63 11.10 20.16
C GLU A 9 45.75 11.13 18.90
N ALA A 10 44.58 11.77 19.09
CA ALA A 10 43.78 12.56 18.16
C ALA A 10 43.79 12.15 16.67
N VAL A 11 42.70 11.48 16.26
CA VAL A 11 42.29 11.43 14.85
C VAL A 11 41.97 12.85 14.41
N GLU A 12 42.88 13.41 13.61
CA GLU A 12 42.70 14.68 12.91
C GLU A 12 41.45 14.56 12.03
N GLU A 13 40.47 15.42 12.27
CA GLU A 13 39.21 15.50 11.55
C GLU A 13 39.53 15.93 10.12
N GLU A 14 39.70 14.95 9.23
CA GLU A 14 40.02 15.14 7.82
C GLU A 14 38.87 15.91 7.16
N ARG A 15 39.00 17.26 7.10
CA ARG A 15 38.08 18.12 6.36
C ARG A 15 38.05 17.65 4.92
N LEU A 16 36.94 17.05 4.52
CA LEU A 16 36.68 16.68 3.13
C LEU A 16 36.89 17.92 2.26
N PRO A 17 37.80 17.90 1.28
CA PRO A 17 38.03 19.04 0.41
C PRO A 17 36.74 19.34 -0.36
N LEU A 18 36.12 20.49 -0.07
CA LEU A 18 34.90 20.99 -0.72
C LEU A 18 35.10 21.38 -2.19
N ARG A 19 36.31 21.21 -2.73
CA ARG A 19 36.58 21.32 -4.16
C ARG A 19 36.17 20.04 -4.88
N VAL A 20 34.88 19.75 -4.84
CA VAL A 20 34.28 18.74 -5.72
C VAL A 20 34.15 19.42 -7.08
N ASP A 21 35.15 19.25 -7.94
CA ASP A 21 34.99 19.53 -9.37
C ASP A 21 33.70 18.85 -9.80
N PHE A 22 32.68 19.65 -10.15
CA PHE A 22 31.42 19.13 -10.66
C PHE A 22 31.80 18.30 -11.88
N PRO A 23 31.67 16.96 -11.83
CA PRO A 23 32.39 16.14 -12.76
C PRO A 23 31.79 16.39 -14.13
N GLN A 24 32.60 16.93 -15.04
CA GLN A 24 32.24 17.13 -16.45
C GLN A 24 31.88 15.81 -17.17
N ASN A 25 31.87 14.68 -16.45
CA ASN A 25 31.61 13.31 -16.90
C ASN A 25 30.62 12.55 -15.99
N ILE A 26 29.45 13.12 -15.67
CA ILE A 26 28.41 12.37 -14.92
C ILE A 26 27.93 11.13 -15.71
N HIS A 27 28.05 11.17 -17.04
CA HIS A 27 27.71 10.06 -17.95
C HIS A 27 28.59 8.81 -17.78
N ASN A 28 29.75 8.93 -17.12
CA ASN A 28 30.71 7.82 -16.95
C ASN A 28 30.66 7.17 -15.56
N ARG A 29 29.65 7.50 -14.73
CA ARG A 29 29.48 6.88 -13.41
C ARG A 29 28.58 5.63 -13.51
N PRO A 30 29.13 4.41 -13.32
CA PRO A 30 28.40 3.15 -13.49
C PRO A 30 27.25 2.96 -12.49
N PHE A 31 27.18 3.77 -11.43
CA PHE A 31 26.09 3.74 -10.44
C PHE A 31 24.79 4.38 -10.96
N LEU A 32 24.87 5.38 -11.85
CA LEU A 32 23.70 6.05 -12.42
C LEU A 32 23.40 5.59 -13.84
N TYR A 33 24.43 5.24 -14.60
CA TYR A 33 24.32 4.92 -16.01
C TYR A 33 24.70 3.46 -16.30
N ARG A 34 23.90 2.81 -17.16
CA ARG A 34 24.23 1.55 -17.82
C ARG A 34 23.97 1.73 -19.31
N GLU A 35 24.99 1.53 -20.15
CA GLU A 35 24.90 1.63 -21.61
C GLU A 35 24.26 2.95 -22.11
N GLY A 36 24.61 4.08 -21.47
CA GLY A 36 24.08 5.40 -21.85
C GLY A 36 22.65 5.70 -21.36
N THR A 37 22.01 4.78 -20.63
CA THR A 37 20.69 4.97 -20.02
C THR A 37 20.76 5.04 -18.50
N LEU A 38 19.84 5.74 -17.85
CA LEU A 38 19.79 5.76 -16.39
C LEU A 38 19.20 4.45 -15.88
N VAL A 39 19.89 3.79 -14.95
CA VAL A 39 19.44 2.49 -14.41
C VAL A 39 18.11 2.65 -13.66
N ILE A 40 17.97 3.71 -12.87
CA ILE A 40 16.75 4.05 -12.14
C ILE A 40 16.48 5.56 -12.28
N PRO A 41 15.75 5.99 -13.33
CA PRO A 41 15.49 7.40 -13.60
C PRO A 41 14.82 8.15 -12.44
N SER A 42 13.96 7.46 -11.69
CA SER A 42 13.28 8.02 -10.51
C SER A 42 14.24 8.27 -9.33
N LEU A 43 15.25 7.42 -9.16
CA LEU A 43 16.28 7.56 -8.13
C LEU A 43 17.23 8.69 -8.48
N ALA A 44 17.66 8.79 -9.75
CA ALA A 44 18.48 9.89 -10.22
C ALA A 44 17.82 11.23 -9.84
N ARG A 45 16.52 11.39 -10.09
CA ARG A 45 15.79 12.62 -9.71
C ARG A 45 15.76 12.88 -8.20
N LYS A 46 15.59 11.84 -7.38
CA LYS A 46 15.58 11.96 -5.90
C LYS A 46 16.96 12.31 -5.32
N VAL A 47 18.03 11.71 -5.86
CA VAL A 47 19.41 12.01 -5.48
C VAL A 47 19.73 13.48 -5.75
N GLY A 48 19.29 14.01 -6.89
CA GLY A 48 19.42 15.44 -7.18
C GLY A 48 18.79 16.34 -6.12
N HIS A 49 17.52 16.10 -5.77
CA HIS A 49 16.85 16.88 -4.71
C HIS A 49 17.59 16.80 -3.37
N SER A 50 18.12 15.62 -3.04
CA SER A 50 18.87 15.40 -1.80
C SER A 50 20.19 16.17 -1.81
N LEU A 51 20.94 16.14 -2.91
CA LEU A 51 22.20 16.88 -3.07
C LEU A 51 22.00 18.40 -2.96
N HIS A 52 20.95 18.94 -3.59
CA HIS A 52 20.63 20.36 -3.45
C HIS A 52 20.26 20.72 -2.00
N SER A 53 19.50 19.87 -1.33
CA SER A 53 19.09 20.09 0.06
C SER A 53 20.30 20.06 1.01
N LEU A 54 21.25 19.14 0.78
CA LEU A 54 22.50 19.06 1.53
C LEU A 54 23.37 20.30 1.34
N ALA A 55 23.49 20.80 0.10
CA ALA A 55 24.22 22.04 -0.17
C ALA A 55 23.60 23.24 0.56
N MET A 56 22.28 23.37 0.54
CA MET A 56 21.58 24.43 1.27
C MET A 56 21.73 24.29 2.80
N PHE A 57 21.73 23.05 3.31
CA PHE A 57 21.99 22.78 4.72
C PHE A 57 23.41 23.18 5.13
N LEU A 58 24.43 22.76 4.37
CA LEU A 58 25.83 23.12 4.61
C LEU A 58 26.03 24.64 4.54
N LYS A 59 25.41 25.31 3.58
CA LYS A 59 25.38 26.79 3.51
C LYS A 59 24.84 27.37 4.82
N SER A 60 23.70 26.88 5.30
CA SER A 60 23.08 27.36 6.53
C SER A 60 23.94 27.12 7.78
N GLU A 61 24.63 25.99 7.85
CA GLU A 61 25.52 25.65 8.97
C GLU A 61 26.79 26.52 8.96
N GLY A 62 27.38 26.73 7.78
CA GLY A 62 28.52 27.66 7.63
C GLY A 62 28.18 29.08 8.06
N LEU A 63 26.98 29.58 7.72
CA LEU A 63 26.50 30.88 8.16
C LEU A 63 26.32 30.97 9.69
N LYS A 64 25.79 29.92 10.34
CA LYS A 64 25.63 29.88 11.80
C LYS A 64 26.97 29.83 12.53
N SER A 65 27.92 29.08 12.00
CA SER A 65 29.26 28.89 12.58
C SER A 65 30.24 30.01 12.18
N ASN A 66 29.77 31.04 11.46
CA ASN A 66 30.55 32.14 10.90
C ASN A 66 31.72 31.70 9.99
N ASP A 67 31.62 30.49 9.43
CA ASP A 67 32.52 29.94 8.42
C ASP A 67 32.05 30.39 7.03
N LYS A 68 32.60 31.51 6.59
CA LYS A 68 32.24 32.15 5.32
C LYS A 68 32.76 31.39 4.10
N GLU A 69 33.80 30.56 4.27
CA GLU A 69 34.39 29.79 3.18
C GLU A 69 33.47 28.62 2.82
N SER A 70 33.13 27.79 3.81
CA SER A 70 32.20 26.67 3.62
C SER A 70 30.81 27.13 3.14
N ALA A 71 30.33 28.28 3.62
CA ALA A 71 29.06 28.84 3.17
C ALA A 71 29.09 29.28 1.70
N LYS A 72 30.21 29.83 1.24
CA LYS A 72 30.41 30.26 -0.14
C LYS A 72 30.56 29.06 -1.08
N ASP A 73 31.35 28.06 -0.71
CA ASP A 73 31.52 26.83 -1.49
C ASP A 73 30.19 26.09 -1.69
N ALA A 74 29.37 26.00 -0.64
CA ALA A 74 28.05 25.40 -0.72
C ALA A 74 27.08 26.17 -1.62
N GLU A 75 27.19 27.50 -1.66
CA GLU A 75 26.40 28.37 -2.54
C GLU A 75 26.83 28.24 -4.01
N GLU A 76 28.13 28.25 -4.29
CA GLU A 76 28.68 28.05 -5.62
C GLU A 76 28.30 26.65 -6.17
N PHE A 77 28.42 25.60 -5.34
CA PHE A 77 27.95 24.27 -5.69
C PHE A 77 26.45 24.24 -5.99
N ALA A 78 25.63 24.88 -5.16
CA ALA A 78 24.19 24.92 -5.36
C ALA A 78 23.80 25.63 -6.66
N GLN A 79 24.55 26.66 -7.06
CA GLN A 79 24.36 27.36 -8.33
C GLN A 79 24.77 26.48 -9.52
N LEU A 80 25.97 25.90 -9.50
CA LEU A 80 26.44 24.97 -10.53
C LEU A 80 25.50 23.77 -10.70
N TYR A 81 24.98 23.25 -9.58
CA TYR A 81 23.98 22.20 -9.57
C TYR A 81 22.70 22.61 -10.31
N ARG A 82 22.15 23.81 -10.05
CA ARG A 82 20.91 24.26 -10.71
C ARG A 82 21.07 24.37 -12.22
N GLU A 83 22.22 24.86 -12.67
CA GLU A 83 22.52 25.07 -14.09
C GLU A 83 22.78 23.74 -14.81
N SER A 84 23.55 22.84 -14.20
CA SER A 84 24.02 21.62 -14.87
C SER A 84 23.09 20.41 -14.70
N TRP A 85 22.47 20.24 -13.53
CA TRP A 85 21.70 19.03 -13.21
C TRP A 85 20.43 18.90 -14.04
N LYS A 86 19.76 20.03 -14.30
CA LYS A 86 18.51 20.07 -15.06
C LYS A 86 18.71 19.51 -16.47
N CYS A 87 19.75 19.98 -17.16
CA CYS A 87 20.02 19.65 -18.55
C CYS A 87 20.62 18.24 -18.70
N ASN A 88 21.55 17.85 -17.81
CA ASN A 88 22.31 16.62 -17.99
C ASN A 88 21.60 15.36 -17.50
N ILE A 89 20.78 15.45 -16.45
CA ILE A 89 20.24 14.26 -15.76
C ILE A 89 18.74 14.34 -15.61
N ALA A 90 18.19 15.47 -15.13
CA ALA A 90 16.76 15.55 -14.84
C ALA A 90 15.90 15.46 -16.11
N SER A 91 16.31 16.11 -17.20
CA SER A 91 15.65 16.03 -18.51
C SER A 91 15.65 14.60 -19.05
N GLN A 92 16.81 13.94 -19.10
CA GLN A 92 16.94 12.57 -19.58
C GLN A 92 16.13 11.58 -18.72
N ALA A 93 16.14 11.74 -17.39
CA ALA A 93 15.36 10.93 -16.48
C ALA A 93 13.85 11.08 -16.72
N LEU A 94 13.39 12.31 -16.99
CA LEU A 94 11.97 12.57 -17.27
C LEU A 94 11.53 11.90 -18.56
N THR A 95 12.31 12.07 -19.64
CA THR A 95 12.04 11.45 -20.94
C THR A 95 11.98 9.93 -20.84
N GLN A 96 12.90 9.30 -20.11
CA GLN A 96 12.88 7.85 -19.89
C GLN A 96 11.67 7.38 -19.08
N LEU A 97 11.25 8.14 -18.06
CA LEU A 97 10.03 7.85 -17.30
C LEU A 97 8.77 7.99 -18.15
N GLU A 98 8.71 9.00 -19.02
CA GLU A 98 7.58 9.22 -19.93
C GLU A 98 7.51 8.15 -21.00
N GLN A 99 8.63 7.79 -21.62
CA GLN A 99 8.72 6.68 -22.56
C GLN A 99 8.30 5.35 -21.93
N SER A 100 8.74 5.06 -20.69
CA SER A 100 8.29 3.87 -19.97
C SER A 100 6.78 3.85 -19.73
N LYS A 101 6.16 5.00 -19.45
CA LYS A 101 4.70 5.11 -19.33
C LYS A 101 4.00 4.93 -20.67
N TRP A 102 4.54 5.48 -21.75
CA TRP A 102 3.97 5.36 -23.10
C TRP A 102 4.04 3.93 -23.62
N ASN A 103 5.14 3.24 -23.32
CA ASN A 103 5.34 1.84 -23.67
C ASN A 103 4.64 0.86 -22.71
N SER A 104 3.94 1.37 -21.68
CA SER A 104 3.14 0.53 -20.80
C SER A 104 2.00 -0.10 -21.60
N PRO A 105 1.77 -1.43 -21.48
CA PRO A 105 0.72 -2.10 -22.22
C PRO A 105 -0.65 -1.43 -22.01
N GLN A 106 -1.44 -1.33 -23.08
CA GLN A 106 -2.70 -0.61 -23.10
C GLN A 106 -3.75 -1.23 -22.16
N LEU A 107 -4.46 -0.36 -21.45
CA LEU A 107 -5.58 -0.61 -20.52
C LEU A 107 -6.71 -1.52 -21.06
N LEU A 108 -6.75 -1.73 -22.38
CA LEU A 108 -7.77 -2.55 -23.05
C LEU A 108 -7.66 -4.05 -22.72
N GLN A 109 -6.46 -4.62 -22.69
CA GLN A 109 -6.27 -6.03 -22.29
C GLN A 109 -6.71 -6.23 -20.84
N PHE A 110 -6.35 -5.29 -19.97
CA PHE A 110 -6.80 -5.26 -18.56
C PHE A 110 -8.32 -5.23 -18.40
N THR A 111 -9.04 -4.50 -19.27
CA THR A 111 -10.50 -4.41 -19.18
C THR A 111 -11.16 -5.75 -19.50
N LYS A 112 -10.64 -6.49 -20.49
CA LYS A 112 -11.17 -7.81 -20.86
C LYS A 112 -10.94 -8.84 -19.75
N ASP A 113 -9.76 -8.81 -19.13
CA ASP A 113 -9.42 -9.72 -18.03
C ASP A 113 -10.31 -9.48 -16.80
N VAL A 114 -10.59 -8.21 -16.47
CA VAL A 114 -11.50 -7.86 -15.38
C VAL A 114 -12.93 -8.35 -15.66
N GLN A 115 -13.40 -8.21 -16.91
CA GLN A 115 -14.71 -8.75 -17.30
C GLN A 115 -14.75 -10.27 -17.15
N ASN A 116 -13.74 -10.98 -17.68
CA ASN A 116 -13.66 -12.44 -17.61
C ASN A 116 -13.65 -12.92 -16.15
N LEU A 117 -12.89 -12.25 -15.28
CA LEU A 117 -12.85 -12.56 -13.85
C LEU A 117 -14.21 -12.36 -13.18
N HIS A 118 -14.90 -11.24 -13.46
CA HIS A 118 -16.23 -10.99 -12.91
C HIS A 118 -17.27 -12.01 -13.38
N SER A 119 -17.25 -12.39 -14.66
CA SER A 119 -18.14 -13.42 -15.19
C SER A 119 -17.87 -14.77 -14.51
N HIS A 120 -16.62 -15.19 -14.46
CA HIS A 120 -16.22 -16.44 -13.82
C HIS A 120 -16.63 -16.52 -12.35
N LEU A 121 -16.39 -15.46 -11.57
CA LEU A 121 -16.79 -15.42 -10.17
C LEU A 121 -18.30 -15.46 -9.98
N SER A 122 -19.06 -14.83 -10.88
CA SER A 122 -20.52 -14.83 -10.83
C SER A 122 -21.10 -16.21 -11.13
N GLU A 123 -20.54 -16.90 -12.13
CA GLU A 123 -20.89 -18.30 -12.45
C GLU A 123 -20.55 -19.24 -11.29
N LYS A 124 -19.32 -19.15 -10.76
CA LYS A 124 -18.89 -19.96 -9.62
C LYS A 124 -19.71 -19.72 -8.36
N GLN A 125 -20.14 -18.49 -8.12
CA GLN A 125 -21.02 -18.19 -7.00
C GLN A 125 -22.34 -18.94 -7.11
N LEU A 126 -22.98 -18.93 -8.30
CA LEU A 126 -24.23 -19.66 -8.52
C LEU A 126 -24.07 -21.16 -8.39
N GLU A 127 -22.98 -21.73 -8.91
CA GLU A 127 -22.63 -23.16 -8.76
C GLU A 127 -22.49 -23.51 -7.27
N CYS A 128 -21.59 -22.85 -6.55
CA CYS A 128 -21.34 -23.15 -5.13
C CYS A 128 -22.58 -22.94 -4.24
N LEU A 129 -23.44 -21.98 -4.59
CA LEU A 129 -24.67 -21.70 -3.85
C LEU A 129 -25.70 -22.82 -4.07
N LYS A 130 -25.82 -23.34 -5.30
CA LYS A 130 -26.63 -24.55 -5.58
C LYS A 130 -26.07 -25.76 -4.86
N ASP A 131 -24.78 -26.01 -4.98
CA ASP A 131 -24.10 -27.16 -4.36
C ASP A 131 -24.28 -27.16 -2.84
N LEU A 132 -24.19 -25.98 -2.19
CA LEU A 132 -24.39 -25.87 -0.75
C LEU A 132 -25.87 -26.03 -0.33
N LYS A 133 -26.82 -25.71 -1.21
CA LYS A 133 -28.25 -25.94 -0.99
C LYS A 133 -28.62 -27.42 -1.14
N GLU A 134 -27.98 -28.14 -2.07
CA GLU A 134 -28.23 -29.56 -2.32
C GLU A 134 -27.47 -30.48 -1.35
N VAL A 135 -26.16 -30.25 -1.20
CA VAL A 135 -25.27 -31.06 -0.37
C VAL A 135 -24.50 -30.14 0.58
N VAL A 136 -24.90 -30.18 1.85
CA VAL A 136 -24.23 -29.38 2.88
C VAL A 136 -22.94 -30.10 3.29
N SER A 137 -21.81 -29.66 2.71
CA SER A 137 -20.47 -30.17 2.96
C SER A 137 -19.53 -29.05 3.42
N GLN A 138 -18.55 -29.39 4.24
CA GLN A 138 -17.51 -28.44 4.66
C GLN A 138 -16.70 -27.91 3.47
N SER A 139 -16.51 -28.71 2.40
CA SER A 139 -15.84 -28.24 1.18
C SER A 139 -16.68 -27.18 0.47
N ASN A 140 -17.96 -27.50 0.20
CA ASN A 140 -18.89 -26.60 -0.49
C ASN A 140 -19.05 -25.28 0.28
N TRP A 141 -19.09 -25.33 1.61
CA TRP A 141 -19.14 -24.13 2.45
C TRP A 141 -17.87 -23.28 2.30
N LYS A 142 -16.68 -23.91 2.35
CA LYS A 142 -15.39 -23.21 2.17
C LYS A 142 -15.28 -22.60 0.78
N ASP A 143 -15.74 -23.30 -0.25
CA ASP A 143 -15.63 -22.83 -1.63
C ASP A 143 -16.59 -21.67 -1.90
N LEU A 144 -17.83 -21.72 -1.42
CA LEU A 144 -18.74 -20.57 -1.44
C LEU A 144 -18.16 -19.38 -0.65
N ALA A 145 -17.56 -19.62 0.52
CA ALA A 145 -16.93 -18.57 1.32
C ALA A 145 -15.76 -17.89 0.58
N LYS A 146 -14.89 -18.65 -0.08
CA LYS A 146 -13.78 -18.12 -0.88
C LYS A 146 -14.28 -17.26 -2.04
N VAL A 147 -15.25 -17.76 -2.81
CA VAL A 147 -15.80 -17.04 -3.96
C VAL A 147 -16.48 -15.74 -3.49
N THR A 148 -17.32 -15.82 -2.46
CA THR A 148 -18.02 -14.65 -1.90
C THR A 148 -17.02 -13.62 -1.36
N LEU A 149 -15.97 -14.05 -0.65
CA LEU A 149 -14.93 -13.16 -0.14
C LEU A 149 -14.19 -12.45 -1.28
N ALA A 150 -13.79 -13.18 -2.32
CA ALA A 150 -13.11 -12.62 -3.49
C ALA A 150 -13.99 -11.58 -4.19
N GLN A 151 -15.27 -11.88 -4.38
CA GLN A 151 -16.23 -10.96 -4.97
C GLN A 151 -16.40 -9.66 -4.17
N VAL A 152 -16.54 -9.75 -2.84
CA VAL A 152 -16.70 -8.55 -1.99
C VAL A 152 -15.43 -7.69 -2.00
N ILE A 153 -14.25 -8.31 -1.96
CA ILE A 153 -12.95 -7.63 -2.07
C ILE A 153 -12.83 -6.88 -3.40
N LEU A 154 -13.09 -7.57 -4.51
CA LEU A 154 -12.97 -7.01 -5.85
C LEU A 154 -13.98 -5.88 -6.08
N PHE A 155 -15.25 -6.11 -5.72
CA PHE A 155 -16.33 -5.15 -5.92
C PHE A 155 -16.10 -3.85 -5.15
N ASN A 156 -15.61 -3.94 -3.91
CA ASN A 156 -15.37 -2.76 -3.08
C ASN A 156 -13.95 -2.18 -3.21
N ARG A 157 -13.06 -2.83 -3.99
CA ARG A 157 -11.62 -2.54 -4.06
C ARG A 157 -10.98 -2.39 -2.67
N ARG A 158 -11.37 -3.25 -1.73
CA ARG A 158 -10.92 -3.21 -0.33
C ARG A 158 -9.76 -4.17 -0.11
N ARG A 159 -8.97 -3.92 0.94
CA ARG A 159 -7.94 -4.88 1.37
C ARG A 159 -8.60 -6.07 2.06
N GLU A 160 -8.04 -7.26 1.88
CA GLU A 160 -8.52 -8.50 2.50
C GLU A 160 -8.76 -8.37 4.01
N GLY A 161 -7.91 -7.62 4.72
CA GLY A 161 -7.98 -7.44 6.17
C GLY A 161 -9.18 -6.64 6.66
N GLU A 162 -9.81 -5.84 5.78
CA GLU A 162 -11.03 -5.09 6.12
C GLU A 162 -12.28 -5.97 5.95
N VAL A 163 -12.32 -6.78 4.89
CA VAL A 163 -13.48 -7.62 4.58
C VAL A 163 -13.50 -8.92 5.41
N SER A 164 -12.33 -9.56 5.61
CA SER A 164 -12.24 -10.82 6.36
C SER A 164 -12.58 -10.69 7.85
N ARG A 165 -12.41 -9.48 8.41
CA ARG A 165 -12.70 -9.17 9.81
C ARG A 165 -14.09 -8.58 10.01
N MET A 166 -14.94 -8.59 8.98
CA MET A 166 -16.31 -8.11 9.06
C MET A 166 -17.08 -8.95 10.07
N PRO A 167 -17.59 -8.37 11.17
CA PRO A 167 -18.37 -9.12 12.14
C PRO A 167 -19.72 -9.53 11.54
N VAL A 168 -20.25 -10.68 11.97
CA VAL A 168 -21.59 -11.14 11.56
C VAL A 168 -22.67 -10.16 12.01
N SER A 169 -22.44 -9.47 13.13
CA SER A 169 -23.30 -8.42 13.68
C SER A 169 -23.07 -7.05 13.05
N ALA A 170 -22.36 -6.95 11.92
CA ALA A 170 -22.11 -5.67 11.30
C ALA A 170 -23.43 -5.00 10.90
N ASP A 171 -23.65 -3.77 11.36
CA ASP A 171 -24.90 -3.06 11.15
C ASP A 171 -25.13 -2.82 9.66
N VAL A 172 -26.30 -3.28 9.20
CA VAL A 172 -26.86 -2.84 7.92
C VAL A 172 -27.25 -1.38 8.11
N SER A 173 -26.50 -0.50 7.47
CA SER A 173 -26.73 0.94 7.64
C SER A 173 -27.80 1.40 6.67
N GLU A 174 -28.96 1.74 7.20
CA GLU A 174 -30.01 2.42 6.46
C GLU A 174 -29.55 3.81 6.01
N MET A 175 -30.03 4.22 4.84
CA MET A 175 -29.71 5.52 4.27
C MET A 175 -30.65 6.58 4.84
N HIS A 176 -30.09 7.72 5.29
CA HIS A 176 -30.89 8.86 5.74
C HIS A 176 -31.65 9.47 4.56
N GLU A 177 -32.93 9.82 4.75
CA GLU A 177 -33.80 10.38 3.70
C GLU A 177 -33.22 11.64 3.05
N ASP A 178 -32.56 12.48 3.83
CA ASP A 178 -31.94 13.73 3.34
C ASP A 178 -30.83 13.51 2.32
N VAL A 179 -30.16 12.34 2.37
CA VAL A 179 -29.12 11.98 1.39
C VAL A 179 -29.75 11.74 0.03
N ASN A 180 -30.96 11.18 -0.03
CA ASN A 180 -31.66 10.92 -1.30
C ASN A 180 -31.99 12.22 -2.07
N LEU A 181 -32.20 13.34 -1.37
CA LEU A 181 -32.53 14.62 -1.98
C LEU A 181 -31.37 15.19 -2.82
N ALA A 182 -30.13 14.84 -2.46
CA ALA A 182 -28.93 15.29 -3.17
C ALA A 182 -28.47 14.32 -4.27
N LEU A 183 -29.08 13.14 -4.38
CA LEU A 183 -28.68 12.09 -5.32
C LEU A 183 -29.46 12.16 -6.63
N THR A 184 -28.81 11.83 -7.73
CA THR A 184 -29.45 11.61 -9.02
C THR A 184 -30.37 10.39 -8.98
N THR A 185 -31.32 10.31 -9.92
CA THR A 185 -32.25 9.17 -10.02
C THR A 185 -31.53 7.83 -10.19
N LEU A 186 -30.37 7.81 -10.87
CA LEU A 186 -29.53 6.63 -10.99
C LEU A 186 -28.90 6.25 -9.65
N GLU A 187 -28.27 7.20 -8.96
CA GLU A 187 -27.64 6.95 -7.66
C GLU A 187 -28.66 6.48 -6.63
N GLN A 188 -29.86 7.08 -6.58
CA GLN A 188 -30.95 6.62 -5.72
C GLN A 188 -31.32 5.16 -6.00
N LYS A 189 -31.39 4.75 -7.28
CA LYS A 189 -31.65 3.35 -7.65
C LYS A 189 -30.51 2.43 -7.22
N LEU A 190 -29.25 2.83 -7.41
CA LEU A 190 -28.08 2.04 -7.00
C LEU A 190 -28.02 1.89 -5.47
N CYS A 191 -28.31 2.96 -4.74
CA CYS A 191 -28.39 2.96 -3.29
C CYS A 191 -29.49 2.04 -2.75
N LYS A 192 -30.63 1.94 -3.44
CA LYS A 192 -31.70 0.98 -3.09
C LYS A 192 -31.33 -0.46 -3.45
N HIS A 193 -30.53 -0.65 -4.50
CA HIS A 193 -30.15 -1.96 -4.99
C HIS A 193 -29.04 -2.62 -4.15
N PHE A 194 -28.04 -1.85 -3.71
CA PHE A 194 -26.92 -2.37 -2.93
C PHE A 194 -27.19 -2.29 -1.43
N VAL A 195 -26.84 -3.35 -0.71
CA VAL A 195 -26.89 -3.35 0.74
C VAL A 195 -25.57 -2.79 1.27
N ARG A 196 -25.66 -1.79 2.16
CA ARG A 196 -24.51 -1.15 2.79
C ARG A 196 -24.29 -1.69 4.19
N ILE A 197 -23.13 -2.30 4.40
CA ILE A 197 -22.65 -2.73 5.72
C ILE A 197 -21.57 -1.76 6.19
N THR A 198 -21.61 -1.36 7.46
CA THR A 198 -20.57 -0.51 8.03
C THR A 198 -19.59 -1.36 8.85
N ILE A 199 -18.30 -1.31 8.48
CA ILE A 199 -17.21 -1.98 9.21
C ILE A 199 -16.29 -0.96 9.87
N VAL A 200 -15.53 -1.38 10.87
CA VAL A 200 -14.53 -0.53 11.55
C VAL A 200 -13.16 -0.75 10.92
N GLY A 201 -12.66 0.28 10.24
CA GLY A 201 -11.34 0.33 9.66
C GLY A 201 -10.25 0.77 10.65
N LYS A 202 -9.04 1.02 10.11
CA LYS A 202 -7.89 1.43 10.92
C LYS A 202 -8.21 2.70 11.71
N ARG A 203 -7.80 2.73 12.98
CA ARG A 203 -8.03 3.84 13.93
C ARG A 203 -9.52 4.11 14.21
N GLY A 204 -10.38 3.10 14.15
CA GLY A 204 -11.80 3.24 14.51
C GLY A 204 -12.67 3.93 13.45
N ARG A 205 -12.16 4.18 12.24
CA ARG A 205 -12.92 4.85 11.17
C ARG A 205 -14.00 3.91 10.63
N LYS A 206 -15.25 4.37 10.57
CA LYS A 206 -16.33 3.64 9.89
C LYS A 206 -16.10 3.62 8.38
N VAL A 207 -16.15 2.43 7.78
CA VAL A 207 -15.93 2.21 6.34
C VAL A 207 -17.14 1.45 5.78
N PRO A 208 -17.80 1.96 4.73
CA PRO A 208 -18.90 1.24 4.10
C PRO A 208 -18.37 0.15 3.16
N VAL A 209 -19.04 -1.00 3.20
CA VAL A 209 -18.92 -2.12 2.26
C VAL A 209 -20.27 -2.29 1.59
N LEU A 210 -20.27 -2.29 0.26
CA LEU A 210 -21.45 -2.49 -0.56
C LEU A 210 -21.53 -3.96 -0.98
N LEU A 211 -22.73 -4.52 -0.90
CA LEU A 211 -23.02 -5.88 -1.30
C LEU A 211 -24.10 -5.89 -2.36
N THR A 212 -23.91 -6.72 -3.39
CA THR A 212 -24.99 -7.06 -4.32
C THR A 212 -26.01 -7.98 -3.62
N PRO A 213 -27.26 -8.03 -4.10
CA PRO A 213 -28.26 -8.94 -3.55
C PRO A 213 -27.79 -10.40 -3.50
N LEU A 214 -27.06 -10.85 -4.53
CA LEU A 214 -26.52 -12.20 -4.62
C LEU A 214 -25.39 -12.46 -3.61
N MET A 215 -24.49 -11.48 -3.40
CA MET A 215 -23.47 -11.56 -2.35
C MET A 215 -24.12 -11.63 -0.97
N ARG A 216 -25.19 -10.87 -0.73
CA ARG A 216 -25.94 -10.94 0.52
C ARG A 216 -26.57 -12.31 0.74
N GLU A 217 -27.25 -12.87 -0.27
CA GLU A 217 -27.83 -14.21 -0.18
C GLU A 217 -26.76 -15.26 0.14
N SER A 218 -25.58 -15.14 -0.49
CA SER A 218 -24.45 -16.05 -0.24
C SER A 218 -23.96 -15.94 1.20
N LEU A 219 -23.78 -14.72 1.72
CA LEU A 219 -23.39 -14.47 3.11
C LEU A 219 -24.44 -14.99 4.09
N ASP A 220 -25.72 -14.72 3.86
CA ASP A 220 -26.82 -15.20 4.70
C ASP A 220 -26.85 -16.74 4.73
N THR A 221 -26.63 -17.40 3.59
CA THR A 221 -26.54 -18.86 3.49
C THR A 221 -25.34 -19.40 4.25
N LEU A 222 -24.17 -18.77 4.10
CA LEU A 222 -22.95 -19.13 4.84
C LEU A 222 -23.13 -18.99 6.35
N ILE A 223 -23.79 -17.93 6.82
CA ILE A 223 -24.08 -17.70 8.24
C ILE A 223 -25.05 -18.76 8.76
N LYS A 224 -26.15 -19.05 8.05
CA LYS A 224 -27.14 -20.07 8.45
C LYS A 224 -26.50 -21.46 8.58
N LYS A 225 -25.59 -21.81 7.67
CA LYS A 225 -24.90 -23.11 7.64
C LYS A 225 -23.59 -23.16 8.43
N ARG A 226 -23.26 -22.07 9.14
CA ARG A 226 -22.00 -21.93 9.89
C ARG A 226 -21.90 -22.94 11.03
N GLU A 227 -22.91 -23.05 11.88
CA GLU A 227 -22.85 -23.93 13.07
C GLU A 227 -22.82 -25.42 12.69
N GLU A 228 -23.43 -25.79 11.57
CA GLU A 228 -23.49 -27.18 11.10
C GLU A 228 -22.14 -27.67 10.51
N HIS A 229 -21.36 -26.78 9.86
CA HIS A 229 -20.19 -27.19 9.07
C HIS A 229 -18.89 -26.41 9.32
N TYR A 230 -18.92 -25.30 10.05
CA TYR A 230 -17.72 -24.60 10.51
C TYR A 230 -17.29 -25.15 11.88
N ARG A 231 -16.69 -26.34 11.89
CA ARG A 231 -15.90 -26.79 13.04
C ARG A 231 -14.48 -26.22 12.91
N LEU A 232 -14.09 -25.36 13.85
CA LEU A 232 -12.69 -25.00 14.01
C LEU A 232 -11.88 -26.29 14.17
N PRO A 233 -10.69 -26.41 13.55
CA PRO A 233 -9.81 -27.55 13.79
C PRO A 233 -9.64 -27.73 15.31
N GLU A 234 -9.66 -28.97 15.78
CA GLU A 234 -9.65 -29.32 17.22
C GLU A 234 -8.57 -28.52 17.99
N GLY A 235 -7.37 -28.38 17.41
CA GLY A 235 -6.27 -27.62 17.99
C GLY A 235 -6.54 -26.11 18.12
N THR A 236 -7.25 -25.50 17.16
CA THR A 236 -7.67 -24.09 17.26
C THR A 236 -8.76 -23.91 18.31
N LEU A 237 -9.66 -24.87 18.45
CA LEU A 237 -10.69 -24.86 19.48
C LEU A 237 -10.08 -24.98 20.88
N GLN A 238 -9.11 -25.87 21.07
CA GLN A 238 -8.36 -26.01 22.32
C GLN A 238 -7.56 -24.74 22.64
N LEU A 239 -6.88 -24.15 21.66
CA LEU A 239 -6.16 -22.89 21.83
C LEU A 239 -7.11 -21.74 22.24
N ALA A 240 -8.28 -21.65 21.60
CA ALA A 240 -9.28 -20.65 21.95
C ALA A 240 -9.86 -20.86 23.36
N LYS A 241 -10.09 -22.11 23.77
CA LYS A 241 -10.50 -22.45 25.15
C LYS A 241 -9.44 -22.04 26.16
N ILE A 242 -8.16 -22.38 25.91
CA ILE A 242 -7.03 -22.01 26.78
C ILE A 242 -6.89 -20.49 26.86
N SER A 243 -6.93 -19.78 25.73
CA SER A 243 -6.84 -18.32 25.70
C SER A 243 -7.99 -17.66 26.46
N LYS A 244 -9.21 -18.20 26.38
CA LYS A 244 -10.36 -17.69 27.14
C LYS A 244 -10.18 -17.88 28.66
N VAL A 245 -9.64 -19.01 29.08
CA VAL A 245 -9.31 -19.27 30.50
C VAL A 245 -8.21 -18.33 30.99
N LEU A 246 -7.14 -18.13 30.20
CA LEU A 246 -6.07 -17.21 30.55
C LEU A 246 -6.56 -15.76 30.69
N LEU A 247 -7.47 -15.32 29.81
CA LEU A 247 -8.08 -13.99 29.90
C LEU A 247 -8.99 -13.83 31.12
N ALA A 248 -9.76 -14.88 31.49
CA ALA A 248 -10.56 -14.87 32.70
C ALA A 248 -9.68 -14.79 33.96
N LEU A 249 -8.58 -15.53 33.99
CA LEU A 249 -7.58 -15.49 35.07
C LEU A 249 -6.90 -14.11 35.18
N GLU A 250 -6.61 -13.44 34.07
CA GLU A 250 -6.10 -12.05 34.08
C GLU A 250 -7.14 -11.04 34.60
N GLN A 251 -8.43 -11.32 34.42
CA GLN A 251 -9.53 -10.49 34.89
C GLN A 251 -9.99 -10.83 36.32
N GLY A 252 -9.43 -11.89 36.93
CA GLY A 252 -9.73 -12.31 38.30
C GLY A 252 -11.05 -13.08 38.47
N GLU A 253 -11.58 -13.65 37.39
CA GLU A 253 -12.74 -14.56 37.41
C GLU A 253 -12.34 -16.04 37.53
#